data_AF-A0A259HF05-F1
#
_entry.id   AF-A0A259HF05-F1
#
_cell.length_a   1.000
_cell.length_b   1.000
_cell.length_c   1.000
_cell.angle_alpha   90.00
_cell.angle_beta   90.00
_cell.angle_gamma   90.00
#
_symmetry.space_group_name_H-M   'P 1'
#
loop_
_entity.id
_entity.type
_entity.pdbx_description
1 polymer ?
#
loop_
_entity_poly.entity_id
_entity_poly.type
_entity_poly.pdbx_seq_one_letter_code
_entity_poly.pdbx_strand_id
1 'polypeptide(L)'
;MQMTEIAVLSLLGVLLVTVFTLLLQNRKLTNNAKKLAQILELKDTTIANYEASRVAVKDVIENFSLLEEVMALIDAGHSKAEVSQKLGIPVSRIELIIKFEKLKKRD
;
A
#
# COMPACT_ATOMS: atom_id res chain seq x y z
N MET A 1 -15.81 -53.99 39.17
CA MET A 1 -14.83 -53.32 38.29
C MET A 1 -13.45 -53.61 38.86
N GLN A 2 -12.55 -54.21 38.08
CA GLN A 2 -11.18 -54.49 38.51
C GLN A 2 -10.39 -53.17 38.62
N MET A 3 -9.43 -53.08 39.53
CA MET A 3 -8.61 -51.87 39.76
C MET A 3 -7.92 -51.35 38.48
N THR A 4 -7.61 -52.26 37.57
CA THR A 4 -7.05 -51.99 36.23
C THR A 4 -8.03 -51.21 35.34
N GLU A 5 -9.32 -51.55 35.35
CA GLU A 5 -10.36 -50.89 34.56
C GLU A 5 -10.56 -49.44 35.01
N ILE A 6 -10.50 -49.18 36.32
CA ILE A 6 -10.62 -47.84 36.90
C ILE A 6 -9.41 -46.97 36.51
N ALA A 7 -8.19 -47.54 36.54
CA ALA A 7 -6.97 -46.85 36.15
C ALA A 7 -6.95 -46.51 34.64
N VAL A 8 -7.45 -47.41 33.78
CA VAL A 8 -7.55 -47.15 32.33
C VAL A 8 -8.57 -46.05 32.05
N LEU A 9 -9.72 -46.06 32.71
CA LEU A 9 -10.76 -45.03 32.57
C LEU A 9 -10.28 -43.64 33.00
N SER A 10 -9.53 -43.55 34.10
CA SER A 10 -8.99 -42.26 34.56
C SER A 10 -7.97 -41.69 33.57
N LEU A 11 -7.09 -42.55 33.03
CA LEU A 11 -6.11 -42.15 32.02
C LEU A 11 -6.79 -41.66 30.74
N LEU A 12 -7.85 -42.34 30.30
CA LEU A 12 -8.65 -41.96 29.14
C LEU A 12 -9.35 -40.61 29.35
N GLY A 13 -9.86 -40.37 30.56
CA GLY A 13 -10.45 -39.09 30.93
C GLY A 13 -9.44 -37.94 30.86
N VAL A 14 -8.23 -38.13 31.40
CA VAL A 14 -7.15 -37.13 31.30
C VAL A 14 -6.80 -36.87 29.84
N LEU A 15 -6.65 -37.94 29.03
CA LEU A 15 -6.31 -37.82 27.63
C LEU A 15 -7.36 -37.01 26.84
N LEU A 16 -8.65 -37.26 27.08
CA LEU A 16 -9.74 -36.51 26.47
C LEU A 16 -9.70 -35.03 26.82
N VAL A 17 -9.46 -34.69 28.09
CA VAL A 17 -9.35 -33.29 28.53
C VAL A 17 -8.13 -32.61 27.88
N THR A 18 -6.99 -33.30 27.80
CA THR A 18 -5.79 -32.76 27.15
C THR A 18 -6.01 -32.52 25.66
N VAL A 19 -6.60 -33.47 24.95
CA VAL A 19 -6.93 -33.31 23.52
C VAL A 19 -7.92 -32.16 23.32
N PHE A 20 -8.93 -32.05 24.17
CA PHE A 20 -9.93 -31.00 24.08
C PHE A 20 -9.32 -29.60 24.29
N THR A 21 -8.46 -29.44 25.29
CA THR A 21 -7.77 -28.15 25.53
C THR A 21 -6.84 -27.77 24.38
N LEU A 22 -6.09 -28.73 23.83
CA LEU A 22 -5.25 -28.52 22.65
C LEU A 22 -6.07 -28.12 21.41
N LEU A 23 -7.22 -28.74 21.16
CA LEU A 23 -8.10 -28.38 20.05
C LEU A 23 -8.61 -26.93 20.17
N LEU A 24 -9.01 -26.51 21.38
CA LEU A 24 -9.46 -25.14 21.62
C LEU A 24 -8.35 -24.12 21.41
N GLN A 25 -7.14 -24.40 21.92
CA GLN A 25 -5.99 -23.52 21.74
C GLN A 25 -5.56 -23.44 20.27
N ASN A 26 -5.55 -24.57 19.55
CA ASN A 26 -5.18 -24.60 18.14
C ASN A 26 -6.16 -23.80 17.26
N ARG A 27 -7.47 -23.88 17.56
CA ARG A 27 -8.48 -23.03 16.91
C ARG A 27 -8.25 -21.55 17.16
N LYS A 28 -7.92 -21.16 18.40
CA LYS A 28 -7.59 -19.76 18.74
C LYS A 28 -6.33 -19.28 18.02
N LEU A 29 -5.28 -20.08 17.99
CA LEU A 29 -4.03 -19.80 17.28
C LEU A 29 -4.28 -19.60 15.79
N THR A 30 -5.06 -20.48 15.16
CA THR A 30 -5.41 -20.39 13.73
C THR A 30 -6.18 -19.09 13.42
N ASN A 31 -7.13 -18.71 14.28
CA ASN A 31 -7.89 -17.47 14.10
C ASN A 31 -7.02 -16.23 14.29
N ASN A 32 -6.11 -16.24 15.27
CA ASN A 32 -5.17 -15.14 15.49
C ASN A 32 -4.17 -15.01 14.34
N ALA A 33 -3.69 -16.12 13.79
CA ALA A 33 -2.82 -16.12 12.61
C ALA A 33 -3.53 -15.50 11.38
N LYS A 34 -4.80 -15.85 11.14
CA LYS A 34 -5.60 -15.24 10.07
C LYS A 34 -5.77 -13.73 10.25
N LYS A 35 -6.08 -13.27 11.48
CA LYS A 35 -6.19 -11.84 11.78
C LYS A 35 -4.86 -11.11 11.57
N LEU A 36 -3.75 -11.72 11.98
CA LEU A 36 -2.43 -11.13 11.79
C LEU A 36 -2.09 -11.00 10.30
N ALA A 37 -2.38 -12.02 9.50
CA ALA A 37 -2.20 -11.97 8.05
C ALA A 37 -3.02 -10.85 7.40
N GLN A 38 -4.29 -10.68 7.79
CA GLN A 38 -5.13 -9.59 7.30
C GLN A 38 -4.59 -8.21 7.68
N ILE A 39 -4.07 -8.05 8.91
CA ILE A 39 -3.48 -6.78 9.35
C ILE A 39 -2.21 -6.47 8.56
N LEU A 40 -1.38 -7.48 8.28
CA LEU A 40 -0.19 -7.31 7.45
C LEU A 40 -0.57 -6.90 6.02
N GLU A 41 -1.54 -7.57 5.42
CA GLU A 41 -2.03 -7.23 4.08
C GLU A 41 -2.61 -5.80 4.01
N LEU A 42 -3.38 -5.38 5.03
CA LEU A 42 -3.88 -4.00 5.12
C LEU A 42 -2.74 -2.99 5.33
N LYS A 43 -1.69 -3.34 6.07
CA LYS A 43 -0.53 -2.47 6.26
C LYS A 43 0.27 -2.34 4.97
N ASP A 44 0.54 -3.44 4.28
CA ASP A 44 1.30 -3.45 3.04
C ASP A 44 0.57 -2.66 1.94
N THR A 45 -0.73 -2.84 1.81
CA THR A 45 -1.56 -2.04 0.88
C THR A 45 -1.60 -0.56 1.27
N THR A 46 -1.69 -0.24 2.56
CA THR A 46 -1.64 1.15 3.03
C THR A 46 -0.29 1.79 2.73
N ILE A 47 0.82 1.09 2.99
CA ILE A 47 2.18 1.57 2.70
C ILE A 47 2.34 1.80 1.19
N ALA A 48 1.95 0.84 0.35
CA ALA A 48 2.01 0.98 -1.10
C ALA A 48 1.19 2.18 -1.59
N ASN A 49 0.00 2.42 -1.02
CA ASN A 49 -0.83 3.58 -1.36
C ASN A 49 -0.18 4.90 -0.90
N TYR A 50 0.45 4.93 0.28
CA TYR A 50 1.17 6.12 0.74
C TYR A 50 2.40 6.40 -0.10
N GLU A 51 3.14 5.38 -0.53
CA GLU A 51 4.27 5.54 -1.45
C GLU A 51 3.81 6.04 -2.82
N ALA A 52 2.77 5.44 -3.40
CA ALA A 52 2.19 5.89 -4.65
C ALA A 52 1.66 7.33 -4.55
N SER A 53 0.99 7.66 -3.45
CA SER A 53 0.50 9.02 -3.18
C SER A 53 1.66 10.01 -3.01
N ARG A 54 2.72 9.64 -2.29
CA ARG A 54 3.91 10.49 -2.12
C ARG A 54 4.62 10.74 -3.46
N VAL A 55 4.75 9.73 -4.31
CA VAL A 55 5.32 9.87 -5.65
C VAL A 55 4.44 10.80 -6.49
N ALA A 56 3.12 10.58 -6.50
CA ALA A 56 2.19 11.43 -7.23
C ALA A 56 2.22 12.90 -6.75
N VAL A 57 2.23 13.13 -5.44
CA VAL A 57 2.32 14.48 -4.87
C VAL A 57 3.66 15.12 -5.21
N LYS A 58 4.76 14.37 -5.15
CA LYS A 58 6.08 14.86 -5.53
C LYS A 58 6.10 15.28 -7.00
N ASP A 59 5.61 14.43 -7.90
CA ASP A 59 5.53 14.73 -9.33
C ASP A 59 4.66 15.96 -9.61
N VAL A 60 3.54 16.11 -8.89
CA VAL A 60 2.67 17.28 -9.00
C VAL A 60 3.39 18.54 -8.54
N ILE A 61 4.02 18.55 -7.36
CA ILE A 61 4.80 19.71 -6.85
C ILE A 61 5.91 20.09 -7.83
N GLU A 62 6.65 19.10 -8.30
CA GLU A 62 7.75 19.24 -9.25
C GLU A 62 7.32 19.77 -10.63
N ASN A 63 6.08 19.52 -11.03
CA ASN A 63 5.51 20.07 -12.26
C ASN A 63 4.93 21.47 -12.04
N PHE A 64 4.32 21.71 -10.89
CA PHE A 64 3.83 23.04 -10.49
C PHE A 64 4.96 24.06 -10.32
N SER A 65 6.11 23.64 -9.78
CA SER A 65 7.24 24.55 -9.57
C SER A 65 7.81 25.10 -10.88
N LEU A 66 7.68 24.36 -11.98
CA LEU A 66 8.18 24.74 -13.32
C LEU A 66 7.06 25.27 -14.22
N LEU A 67 5.81 25.29 -13.74
CA LEU A 67 4.63 25.64 -14.51
C LEU A 67 4.69 27.07 -15.04
N GLU A 68 5.03 28.03 -14.19
CA GLU A 68 5.08 29.45 -14.54
C GLU A 68 6.15 29.73 -15.60
N GLU A 69 7.35 29.16 -15.45
CA GLU A 69 8.45 29.31 -16.40
C GLU A 69 8.16 28.63 -17.75
N VAL A 70 7.58 27.41 -17.72
CA VAL A 70 7.19 26.71 -18.94
C VAL A 70 6.10 27.47 -19.69
N MET A 71 5.07 27.94 -18.98
CA MET A 71 3.97 28.68 -19.60
C MET A 71 4.44 30.03 -20.15
N ALA A 72 5.30 30.76 -19.43
CA ALA A 72 5.88 32.02 -19.91
C ALA A 72 6.67 31.84 -21.22
N LEU A 73 7.45 30.77 -21.35
CA LEU A 73 8.22 30.50 -22.56
C LEU A 73 7.33 30.04 -23.73
N ILE A 74 6.30 29.25 -23.47
CA ILE A 74 5.33 28.82 -24.48
C ILE A 74 4.49 30.01 -24.97
N ASP A 75 4.05 30.89 -24.07
CA ASP A 75 3.29 32.10 -24.39
C ASP A 75 4.15 33.12 -25.16
N ALA A 76 5.47 33.13 -24.92
CA ALA A 76 6.44 33.90 -25.71
C ALA A 76 6.69 33.33 -27.12
N GLY A 77 6.05 32.21 -27.48
CA GLY A 77 6.13 31.60 -28.82
C GLY A 77 7.27 30.60 -29.01
N HIS A 78 7.98 30.20 -27.94
CA HIS A 78 9.01 29.17 -28.05
C HIS A 78 8.42 27.79 -28.33
N SER A 79 9.11 27.01 -29.17
CA SER A 79 8.75 25.61 -29.41
C SER A 79 9.03 24.74 -28.17
N LYS A 80 8.28 23.65 -27.98
CA LYS A 80 8.49 22.72 -26.85
C LYS A 80 9.93 22.18 -26.76
N ALA A 81 10.61 22.03 -27.91
CA ALA A 81 12.00 21.60 -27.98
C ALA A 81 12.97 22.67 -27.46
N GLU A 82 12.72 23.95 -27.78
CA GLU A 82 13.51 25.06 -27.25
C GLU A 82 13.33 25.23 -25.74
N VAL A 83 12.10 25.09 -25.24
CA VAL A 83 11.81 25.13 -23.80
C VAL A 83 12.51 23.97 -23.08
N SER A 84 12.52 22.78 -23.67
CA SER A 84 13.24 21.61 -23.15
C SER A 84 14.74 21.86 -23.03
N GLN A 85 15.32 22.49 -24.05
CA GLN A 85 16.75 22.82 -24.06
C GLN A 85 17.11 23.95 -23.09
N LYS A 86 16.25 24.97 -22.96
CA LYS A 86 16.46 26.12 -22.05
C LYS A 86 16.32 25.75 -20.57
N LEU A 87 15.33 24.94 -20.23
CA LEU A 87 15.04 24.56 -18.85
C LEU A 87 15.71 23.24 -18.43
N GLY A 88 16.42 22.56 -19.34
CA GLY A 88 17.10 21.29 -19.05
C GLY A 88 16.16 20.14 -18.68
N ILE A 89 14.86 20.26 -19.02
CA ILE A 89 13.83 19.26 -18.70
C ILE A 89 13.36 18.52 -19.96
N PRO A 90 13.00 17.24 -19.87
CA PRO A 90 12.52 16.47 -21.02
C PRO A 90 11.25 17.07 -21.64
N VAL A 91 11.11 16.98 -22.97
CA VAL A 91 9.91 17.43 -23.70
C VAL A 91 8.64 16.77 -23.14
N SER A 92 8.70 15.49 -22.75
CA SER A 92 7.57 14.78 -22.13
C SER A 92 7.06 15.44 -20.84
N ARG A 93 7.96 16.02 -20.03
CA ARG A 93 7.61 16.73 -18.79
C ARG A 93 6.92 18.07 -19.10
N ILE A 94 7.40 18.79 -20.12
CA ILE A 94 6.77 20.02 -20.59
C ILE A 94 5.32 19.76 -21.06
N GLU A 95 5.10 18.65 -21.78
CA GLU A 95 3.75 18.29 -22.21
C GLU A 95 2.81 17.97 -21.04
N LEU A 96 3.32 17.33 -19.98
CA LEU A 96 2.56 17.07 -18.77
C LEU A 96 2.19 18.38 -18.06
N ILE A 97 3.15 19.30 -17.92
CA ILE A 97 2.93 20.63 -17.31
C ILE A 97 1.85 21.42 -18.07
N ILE A 98 1.92 21.47 -19.41
CA ILE A 98 0.92 22.14 -20.26
C ILE A 98 -0.46 21.48 -20.12
N LYS A 99 -0.52 20.14 -20.08
CA LYS A 99 -1.79 19.41 -19.86
C LYS A 99 -2.37 19.73 -18.48
N PHE A 100 -1.53 19.82 -17.45
CA PHE A 100 -1.96 20.16 -16.09
C PHE A 100 -2.60 21.55 -16.02
N GLU A 101 -1.98 22.55 -16.66
CA GLU A 101 -2.54 23.90 -16.75
C GLU A 101 -3.90 23.95 -17.46
N LYS A 102 -4.05 23.18 -18.55
CA LYS A 102 -5.30 23.09 -19.29
C LYS A 102 -6.43 22.45 -18.48
N LEU A 103 -6.10 21.50 -17.61
CA LEU A 103 -7.07 20.90 -16.69
C LEU A 103 -7.49 21.89 -15.60
N LYS A 104 -6.53 22.61 -15.02
CA LYS A 104 -6.78 23.67 -14.03
C LYS A 104 -7.69 24.78 -14.54
N LYS A 105 -7.64 25.12 -15.83
CA LYS A 105 -8.52 26.13 -16.45
C LYS A 105 -9.91 25.60 -16.84
N ARG A 106 -10.15 24.28 -16.74
CA ARG A 106 -11.39 23.63 -17.16
C ARG A 106 -12.35 23.38 -15.98
N ASP A 107 -11.82 23.30 -14.76
CA ASP A 107 -12.57 23.33 -13.49
C ASP A 107 -12.61 24.75 -12.93
#